data_AF-A0A9P6JIH3-F1
#
_entry.id   AF-A0A9P6JIH3-F1
#
_cell.length_a   1.000
_cell.length_b   1.000
_cell.length_c   1.000
_cell.angle_alpha   90.00
_cell.angle_beta   90.00
_cell.angle_gamma   90.00
#
_symmetry.space_group_name_H-M   'P 1'
#
loop_
_entity.id
_entity.type
_entity.pdbx_description
1 polymer ?
#
loop_
_entity_poly.entity_id
_entity_poly.type
_entity_poly.pdbx_seq_one_letter_code
_entity_poly.pdbx_strand_id
1 'polypeptide(L)'
;STCHRYRAMEHSSSSRTGLDVTGIGTHACARHGCFAPGSAVDFQKGERQMNMDWSLLEALKSTGMEKLPEVLHVYDINCQYHVHLKKRIEENPHLELDDKVQLIKAIGLFHVHAHQESCLGRTASLAHRTELLDDHMGDSNYKKLVNIGKSSQR
;
A
#
# COMPACT_ATOMS: atom_id res chain seq x y z
N SER A 1 15.10 -9.17 -3.12
CA SER A 1 15.20 -9.42 -1.67
C SER A 1 14.60 -10.79 -1.37
N THR A 2 15.35 -11.66 -0.69
CA THR A 2 14.92 -13.01 -0.28
C THR A 2 14.02 -12.93 0.95
N CYS A 3 12.80 -12.43 0.77
CA CYS A 3 11.73 -12.60 1.77
C CYS A 3 11.16 -14.03 1.64
N HIS A 4 10.71 -14.64 2.73
CA HIS A 4 9.96 -15.90 2.65
C HIS A 4 8.82 -15.75 1.63
N ARG A 5 8.72 -16.68 0.66
CA ARG A 5 7.59 -16.73 -0.29
C ARG A 5 6.31 -16.95 0.51
N TYR A 6 5.53 -15.88 0.66
CA TYR A 6 4.27 -15.92 1.39
C TYR A 6 3.16 -16.43 0.46
N ARG A 7 2.39 -17.42 0.92
CA ARG A 7 1.27 -18.05 0.18
C ARG A 7 0.19 -17.06 -0.27
N ALA A 8 0.08 -15.90 0.38
CA ALA A 8 -0.87 -14.86 -0.02
C ALA A 8 -0.62 -14.31 -1.44
N MET A 9 0.65 -14.24 -1.87
CA MET A 9 1.01 -13.82 -3.23
C MET A 9 0.58 -14.84 -4.30
N GLU A 10 0.56 -16.13 -3.96
CA GLU A 10 0.12 -17.19 -4.88
C GLU A 10 -1.40 -17.20 -5.07
N HIS A 11 -2.16 -16.90 -4.02
CA HIS A 11 -3.63 -16.82 -4.12
C HIS A 11 -4.12 -15.53 -4.78
N SER A 12 -3.49 -14.37 -4.52
CA SER A 12 -3.90 -13.09 -5.12
C SER A 12 -3.60 -12.99 -6.63
N SER A 13 -2.69 -13.81 -7.14
CA SER A 13 -2.32 -13.88 -8.57
C SER A 13 -3.10 -14.92 -9.37
N SER A 14 -4.00 -15.68 -8.72
CA SER A 14 -4.88 -16.64 -9.39
C SER A 14 -5.83 -15.93 -10.35
N SER A 15 -5.88 -16.38 -11.60
CA SER A 15 -6.78 -15.79 -12.60
C SER A 15 -8.22 -16.21 -12.33
N ARG A 16 -9.10 -15.25 -12.08
CA ARG A 16 -10.55 -15.45 -12.04
C ARG A 16 -11.11 -15.12 -13.43
N THR A 17 -11.79 -16.07 -14.07
CA THR A 17 -12.39 -15.88 -15.38
C THR A 17 -13.75 -15.19 -15.27
N GLY A 18 -14.12 -14.38 -16.28
CA GLY A 18 -15.44 -13.76 -16.37
C GLY A 18 -15.65 -12.49 -15.51
N LEU A 19 -14.58 -11.87 -15.01
CA LEU A 19 -14.63 -10.59 -14.29
C LEU A 19 -13.82 -9.53 -15.03
N ASP A 20 -14.41 -8.35 -15.23
CA ASP A 20 -13.69 -7.18 -15.77
C ASP A 20 -12.71 -6.59 -14.75
N VAL A 21 -13.03 -6.73 -13.46
CA VAL A 21 -12.23 -6.28 -12.32
C VAL A 21 -12.07 -7.43 -11.32
N THR A 22 -10.83 -7.81 -11.06
CA THR A 22 -10.46 -8.90 -10.14
C THR A 22 -10.22 -8.44 -8.71
N GLY A 23 -10.05 -7.14 -8.50
CA GLY A 23 -9.87 -6.48 -7.21
C GLY A 23 -9.70 -4.97 -7.40
N ILE A 24 -9.68 -4.22 -6.30
CA ILE A 24 -9.50 -2.77 -6.30
C ILE A 24 -8.37 -2.44 -5.32
N GLY A 25 -7.46 -1.55 -5.72
CA GLY A 25 -6.41 -0.99 -4.88
C GLY A 25 -6.63 0.50 -4.66
N THR A 26 -6.23 1.02 -3.51
CA THR A 26 -6.25 2.47 -3.21
C THR A 26 -5.26 2.78 -2.10
N HIS A 27 -4.80 4.03 -2.03
CA HIS A 27 -4.02 4.50 -0.89
C HIS A 27 -4.92 5.29 0.07
N ALA A 28 -4.67 5.16 1.37
CA ALA A 28 -5.37 5.89 2.41
C ALA A 28 -4.38 6.67 3.27
N CYS A 29 -4.81 7.84 3.76
CA CYS A 29 -4.06 8.61 4.74
C CYS A 29 -4.03 7.84 6.06
N ALA A 30 -2.83 7.47 6.53
CA ALA A 30 -2.68 6.74 7.80
C ALA A 30 -3.21 7.51 9.02
N ARG A 31 -3.23 8.85 8.98
CA ARG A 31 -3.71 9.67 10.10
C ARG A 31 -5.24 9.79 10.15
N HIS A 32 -5.87 9.96 8.99
CA HIS A 32 -7.29 10.32 8.93
C HIS A 32 -8.16 9.17 8.37
N GLY A 33 -7.54 8.11 7.84
CA GLY A 33 -8.21 6.98 7.22
C GLY A 33 -9.00 7.35 5.95
N CYS A 34 -8.81 8.55 5.39
CA CYS A 34 -9.45 8.93 4.14
C CYS A 34 -8.69 8.36 2.94
N PHE A 35 -9.41 7.90 1.93
CA PHE A 35 -8.79 7.47 0.67
C PHE A 35 -8.28 8.69 -0.10
N ALA A 36 -7.06 8.58 -0.64
CA ALA A 36 -6.47 9.63 -1.42
C ALA A 36 -7.23 9.76 -2.76
N PRO A 37 -7.68 10.96 -3.14
CA PRO A 37 -8.38 11.18 -4.41
C PRO A 37 -7.55 10.68 -5.60
N GLY A 38 -8.20 10.09 -6.61
CA GLY A 38 -7.54 9.58 -7.82
C GLY A 38 -6.68 8.32 -7.62
N SER A 39 -6.42 7.88 -6.39
CA SER A 39 -5.57 6.71 -6.12
C SER A 39 -6.28 5.37 -6.32
N ALA A 40 -7.61 5.34 -6.48
CA ALA A 40 -8.33 4.09 -6.69
C ALA A 40 -8.03 3.50 -8.08
N VAL A 41 -7.68 2.22 -8.13
CA VAL A 41 -7.34 1.49 -9.34
C VAL A 41 -8.04 0.14 -9.39
N ASP A 42 -8.58 -0.18 -10.55
CA ASP A 42 -9.12 -1.51 -10.83
C ASP A 42 -7.99 -2.46 -11.25
N PHE A 43 -7.97 -3.65 -10.66
CA PHE A 43 -7.02 -4.69 -11.00
C PHE A 43 -7.61 -5.64 -12.05
N GLN A 44 -6.92 -5.78 -13.18
CA GLN A 44 -7.33 -6.68 -14.26
C GLN A 44 -6.87 -8.13 -14.04
N LYS A 45 -5.82 -8.34 -13.23
CA LYS A 45 -5.34 -9.68 -12.87
C LYS A 45 -4.45 -9.59 -11.63
N GLY A 46 -5.04 -9.84 -10.47
CA GLY A 46 -4.35 -9.75 -9.18
C GLY A 46 -3.77 -8.36 -8.91
N GLU A 47 -3.05 -8.21 -7.81
CA GLU A 47 -2.41 -6.94 -7.43
C GLU A 47 -1.17 -6.66 -8.28
N ARG A 48 -1.38 -6.16 -9.50
CA ARG A 48 -0.29 -5.75 -10.39
C ARG A 48 0.40 -4.53 -9.81
N GLN A 49 1.73 -4.62 -9.72
CA GLN A 49 2.54 -3.52 -9.18
C GLN A 49 2.38 -2.22 -9.98
N MET A 50 2.18 -2.27 -11.30
CA MET A 50 1.93 -1.08 -12.13
C MET A 50 0.68 -0.29 -11.70
N ASN A 51 -0.39 -0.99 -11.33
CA ASN A 51 -1.61 -0.35 -10.83
C ASN A 51 -1.33 0.30 -9.47
N MET A 52 -0.56 -0.37 -8.60
CA MET A 52 -0.16 0.18 -7.31
C MET A 52 0.84 1.36 -7.44
N ASP A 53 1.71 1.35 -8.45
CA ASP A 53 2.62 2.46 -8.76
C ASP A 53 1.81 3.71 -9.09
N TRP A 54 0.82 3.59 -9.99
CA TRP A 54 -0.10 4.67 -10.31
C TRP A 54 -0.85 5.15 -9.06
N SER A 55 -1.43 4.22 -8.30
CA SER A 55 -2.17 4.50 -7.08
C SER A 55 -1.33 5.30 -6.08
N LEU A 56 -0.05 4.93 -5.90
CA LEU A 56 0.88 5.62 -4.99
C LEU A 56 1.19 7.04 -5.47
N LEU A 57 1.61 7.20 -6.73
CA LEU A 57 2.01 8.50 -7.25
C LEU A 57 0.83 9.47 -7.32
N GLU A 58 -0.35 8.99 -7.72
CA GLU A 58 -1.55 9.83 -7.73
C GLU A 58 -1.97 10.19 -6.31
N ALA A 59 -1.82 9.29 -5.33
CA ALA A 59 -2.05 9.61 -3.93
C ALA A 59 -1.09 10.70 -3.41
N LEU A 60 0.20 10.63 -3.75
CA LEU A 60 1.17 11.65 -3.37
C LEU A 60 0.75 13.01 -3.92
N LYS A 61 0.50 13.06 -5.24
CA LYS A 61 0.13 14.28 -5.98
C LYS A 61 -1.20 14.88 -5.50
N SER A 62 -2.23 14.07 -5.35
CA SER A 62 -3.57 14.56 -5.00
C SER A 62 -3.68 15.04 -3.56
N THR A 63 -2.79 14.57 -2.69
CA THR A 63 -2.74 14.98 -1.28
C THR A 63 -1.67 16.04 -0.99
N GLY A 64 -0.88 16.44 -2.00
CA GLY A 64 0.21 17.42 -1.84
C GLY A 64 1.42 16.86 -1.10
N MET A 65 1.50 15.54 -0.92
CA MET A 65 2.58 14.88 -0.20
C MET A 65 3.88 14.82 -1.01
N GLU A 66 3.84 15.08 -2.32
CA GLU A 66 5.02 15.24 -3.17
C GLU A 66 5.89 16.45 -2.79
N LYS A 67 5.37 17.35 -1.95
CA LYS A 67 6.11 18.52 -1.44
C LYS A 67 6.80 18.25 -0.11
N LEU A 68 6.55 17.10 0.51
CA LEU A 68 7.12 16.74 1.79
C LEU A 68 8.47 16.05 1.58
N PRO A 69 9.47 16.32 2.44
CA PRO A 69 10.78 15.70 2.32
C PRO A 69 10.72 14.19 2.55
N GLU A 70 9.78 13.74 3.40
CA GLU A 70 9.64 12.33 3.77
C GLU A 70 8.17 11.93 3.80
N VAL A 71 7.88 10.77 3.20
CA VAL A 71 6.55 10.15 3.21
C VAL A 71 6.67 8.71 3.67
N LEU A 72 5.94 8.37 4.73
CA LEU A 72 5.81 6.99 5.19
C LEU A 72 4.81 6.22 4.32
N HIS A 73 5.31 5.26 3.55
CA HIS A 73 4.52 4.32 2.77
C HIS A 73 4.47 2.98 3.50
N VAL A 74 3.28 2.60 3.98
CA VAL A 74 3.02 1.32 4.63
C VAL A 74 2.33 0.40 3.62
N TYR A 75 2.91 -0.77 3.38
CA TYR A 75 2.34 -1.78 2.49
C TYR A 75 2.77 -3.19 2.94
N ASP A 76 1.88 -4.17 2.81
CA ASP A 76 2.09 -5.53 3.32
C ASP A 76 3.24 -6.27 2.61
N ILE A 77 3.46 -5.99 1.32
CA ILE A 77 4.55 -6.52 0.50
C ILE A 77 5.61 -5.46 0.19
N ASN A 78 5.74 -4.40 1.01
CA ASN A 78 6.62 -3.28 0.70
C ASN A 78 8.08 -3.72 0.45
N CYS A 79 8.58 -4.70 1.22
CA CYS A 79 9.92 -5.29 1.06
C CYS A 79 10.23 -5.86 -0.34
N GLN A 80 9.20 -6.22 -1.10
CA GLN A 80 9.30 -6.71 -2.46
C GLN A 80 8.94 -5.60 -3.46
N TYR A 81 7.84 -4.90 -3.21
CA TYR A 81 7.31 -3.85 -4.06
C TYR A 81 8.34 -2.73 -4.33
N HIS A 82 8.99 -2.24 -3.28
CA HIS A 82 9.88 -1.08 -3.38
C HIS A 82 11.19 -1.35 -4.11
N VAL A 83 11.58 -2.63 -4.28
CA VAL A 83 12.89 -3.01 -4.82
C VAL A 83 13.04 -2.53 -6.24
N HIS A 84 11.94 -2.61 -6.99
CA HIS A 84 11.89 -2.23 -8.40
C HIS A 84 11.03 -0.99 -8.65
N LEU A 85 10.47 -0.36 -7.61
CA LEU A 85 9.61 0.83 -7.75
C LEU A 85 10.29 1.94 -8.54
N LYS A 86 11.50 2.36 -8.15
CA LYS A 86 12.24 3.42 -8.85
C LYS A 86 12.44 3.10 -10.33
N LYS A 87 12.89 1.87 -10.62
CA LYS A 87 13.07 1.38 -11.99
C LYS A 87 11.75 1.42 -12.79
N ARG A 88 10.63 0.97 -12.20
CA ARG A 88 9.31 0.98 -12.84
C ARG A 88 8.81 2.39 -13.14
N ILE A 89 9.11 3.36 -12.28
CA ILE A 89 8.80 4.77 -12.49
C ILE A 89 9.62 5.32 -13.66
N GLU A 90 10.94 5.10 -13.65
CA GLU A 90 11.85 5.58 -14.71
C GLU A 90 11.54 4.98 -16.09
N GLU A 91 11.08 3.73 -16.15
CA GLU A 91 10.71 3.05 -17.40
C GLU A 91 9.31 3.44 -17.93
N ASN A 92 8.53 4.21 -17.17
CA ASN A 92 7.17 4.60 -17.54
C ASN A 92 7.03 6.13 -17.70
N PRO A 93 6.82 6.65 -18.92
CA PRO A 93 6.73 8.09 -19.17
C PRO A 93 5.50 8.77 -18.55
N HIS A 94 4.54 7.99 -18.02
CA HIS A 94 3.34 8.50 -17.36
C HIS A 94 3.47 8.57 -15.83
N LEU A 95 4.57 8.09 -15.27
CA LEU A 95 4.84 8.09 -13.84
C LEU A 95 5.98 9.05 -13.53
N GLU A 96 5.76 9.92 -12.56
CA GLU A 96 6.77 10.88 -12.12
C GLU A 96 6.74 10.96 -10.59
N LEU A 97 7.93 10.92 -9.99
CA LEU A 97 8.15 11.13 -8.57
C LEU A 97 9.22 12.21 -8.42
N ASP A 98 8.92 13.28 -7.67
CA ASP A 98 9.92 14.30 -7.38
C ASP A 98 11.06 13.67 -6.55
N ASP A 99 12.30 13.81 -7.03
CA ASP A 99 13.51 13.30 -6.37
C ASP A 99 13.72 13.83 -4.95
N LYS A 100 13.05 14.93 -4.59
CA LYS A 100 13.06 15.51 -3.23
C LYS A 100 12.25 14.71 -2.22
N VAL A 101 11.36 13.82 -2.68
CA VAL A 101 10.49 13.03 -1.82
C VAL A 101 11.17 11.72 -1.46
N GLN A 102 11.49 11.55 -0.19
CA GLN A 102 11.97 10.29 0.33
C GLN A 102 10.81 9.40 0.80
N LEU A 103 10.60 8.27 0.13
CA LEU A 103 9.66 7.25 0.58
C LEU A 103 10.29 6.40 1.70
N ILE A 104 9.83 6.62 2.94
CA ILE A 104 10.12 5.76 4.08
C ILE A 104 9.23 4.52 3.98
N LYS A 105 9.85 3.35 4.00
CA LYS A 105 9.17 2.09 3.69
C LYS A 105 8.86 1.37 4.99
N ALA A 106 7.60 1.04 5.19
CA ALA A 106 7.13 0.28 6.33
C ALA A 106 6.24 -0.89 5.91
N ILE A 107 6.17 -1.87 6.78
CA ILE A 107 5.38 -3.11 6.64
C ILE A 107 4.59 -3.26 7.94
N GLY A 108 3.30 -3.61 7.83
CA GLY A 108 2.45 -3.87 8.99
C GLY A 108 3.02 -5.01 9.86
N LEU A 109 2.85 -4.90 11.19
CA LEU A 109 3.50 -5.80 12.15
C LEU A 109 2.99 -7.25 12.07
N PHE A 110 1.81 -7.49 11.45
CA PHE A 110 1.29 -8.83 11.17
C PHE A 110 2.23 -9.71 10.32
N HIS A 111 3.27 -9.13 9.69
CA HIS A 111 4.29 -9.86 8.96
C HIS A 111 5.69 -9.87 9.60
N VAL A 112 5.95 -9.12 10.68
CA VAL A 112 7.30 -9.02 11.29
C VAL A 112 7.79 -10.39 11.80
N HIS A 113 6.89 -11.27 12.23
CA HIS A 113 7.24 -12.64 12.62
C HIS A 113 7.56 -13.60 11.45
N ALA A 114 7.33 -13.18 10.19
CA ALA A 114 7.60 -13.96 8.98
C ALA A 114 8.83 -13.48 8.17
N HIS A 115 9.55 -12.46 8.65
CA HIS A 115 10.76 -11.93 8.01
C HIS A 115 12.05 -12.57 8.57
N GLN A 116 13.11 -12.60 7.75
CA GLN A 116 14.46 -12.97 8.20
C GLN A 116 15.01 -11.93 9.17
N GLU A 117 15.82 -12.35 10.15
CA GLU A 117 16.33 -11.48 11.22
C GLU A 117 17.04 -10.21 10.72
N SER A 118 17.64 -10.26 9.52
CA SER A 118 18.29 -9.13 8.86
C SER A 118 17.35 -7.94 8.57
N CYS A 119 16.03 -8.15 8.62
CA CYS A 119 15.00 -7.13 8.43
C CYS A 119 14.55 -6.47 9.75
N LEU A 120 14.83 -7.07 10.92
CA LEU A 120 14.33 -6.63 12.22
C LEU A 120 15.02 -5.35 12.73
N GLY A 121 16.34 -5.26 12.60
CA GLY A 121 17.12 -4.14 13.15
C GLY A 121 16.88 -2.78 12.48
N ARG A 122 16.36 -2.74 11.24
CA ARG A 122 16.09 -1.48 10.52
C ARG A 122 14.66 -0.97 10.68
N THR A 123 13.74 -1.82 11.15
CA THR A 123 12.30 -1.55 11.09
C THR A 123 11.66 -1.41 12.47
N ALA A 124 12.22 -1.99 13.53
CA ALA A 124 11.54 -2.16 14.84
C ALA A 124 10.96 -0.88 15.50
N SER A 125 11.65 0.27 15.48
CA SER A 125 11.11 1.51 16.09
C SER A 125 10.00 2.14 15.25
N LEU A 126 10.13 2.08 13.92
CA LEU A 126 9.07 2.41 12.96
C LEU A 126 7.93 1.40 13.03
N ALA A 127 8.23 0.14 13.36
CA ALA A 127 7.27 -0.96 13.39
C ALA A 127 6.26 -0.79 14.53
N HIS A 128 6.65 -0.36 15.73
CA HIS A 128 5.70 -0.04 16.82
C HIS A 128 4.78 1.15 16.49
N ARG A 129 5.33 2.18 15.82
CA ARG A 129 4.50 3.29 15.30
C ARG A 129 3.58 2.83 14.17
N THR A 130 4.07 1.93 13.32
CA THR A 130 3.30 1.33 12.23
C THR A 130 2.23 0.40 12.79
N GLU A 131 2.46 -0.31 13.89
CA GLU A 131 1.49 -1.15 14.60
C GLU A 131 0.31 -0.33 15.11
N LEU A 132 0.57 0.79 15.78
CA LEU A 132 -0.50 1.71 16.17
C LEU A 132 -1.28 2.23 14.96
N LEU A 133 -0.59 2.53 13.85
CA LEU A 133 -1.26 2.99 12.62
C LEU A 133 -2.02 1.86 11.92
N ASP A 134 -1.50 0.64 11.91
CA ASP A 134 -2.07 -0.53 11.26
C ASP A 134 -3.26 -1.07 12.04
N ASP A 135 -3.17 -1.12 13.37
CA ASP A 135 -4.31 -1.44 14.25
C ASP A 135 -5.39 -0.36 14.14
N HIS A 136 -5.01 0.92 14.12
CA HIS A 136 -5.96 2.01 13.91
C HIS A 136 -6.59 1.99 12.51
N MET A 137 -5.82 1.68 11.46
CA MET A 137 -6.34 1.55 10.09
C MET A 137 -7.18 0.28 9.95
N GLY A 138 -6.78 -0.83 10.56
CA GLY A 138 -7.53 -2.09 10.60
C GLY A 138 -8.88 -1.91 11.29
N ASP A 139 -8.89 -1.28 12.47
CA ASP A 139 -10.11 -0.91 13.20
C ASP A 139 -10.97 0.10 12.41
N SER A 140 -10.35 1.14 11.81
CA SER A 140 -11.07 2.13 10.99
C SER A 140 -11.69 1.50 9.74
N ASN A 141 -10.96 0.63 9.04
CA ASN A 141 -11.43 -0.09 7.86
C ASN A 141 -12.49 -1.12 8.22
N TYR A 142 -12.32 -1.87 9.30
CA TYR A 142 -13.33 -2.79 9.83
C TYR A 142 -14.62 -2.05 10.18
N LYS A 143 -14.53 -0.94 10.92
CA LYS A 143 -15.66 -0.08 11.27
C LYS A 143 -16.35 0.49 10.03
N LYS A 144 -15.61 0.86 8.98
CA LYS A 144 -16.20 1.30 7.71
C LYS A 144 -16.88 0.15 6.99
N LEU A 145 -16.25 -1.02 6.88
CA LEU A 145 -16.81 -2.23 6.27
C LEU A 145 -18.14 -2.65 6.92
N VAL A 146 -18.21 -2.69 8.26
CA VAL A 146 -19.45 -3.08 8.97
C VAL A 146 -20.53 -2.00 8.98
N ASN A 147 -20.20 -0.76 8.60
CA ASN A 147 -21.14 0.36 8.57
C ASN A 147 -21.48 0.85 7.15
N ILE A 148 -20.78 0.36 6.12
CA ILE A 148 -21.19 0.50 4.71
C ILE A 148 -22.51 -0.27 4.54
N GLY A 149 -23.62 0.47 4.47
CA GLY A 149 -24.98 -0.08 4.36
C GLY A 149 -25.93 0.37 5.47
N LYS A 150 -25.44 0.94 6.57
CA LYS A 150 -26.31 1.61 7.56
C LYS A 150 -26.59 3.03 7.09
N SER A 151 -27.44 3.17 6.09
CA SER A 151 -28.08 4.46 5.81
C SER A 151 -28.80 4.90 7.08
N SER A 152 -28.43 6.08 7.61
CA SER A 152 -29.23 6.77 8.62
C SER A 152 -30.63 6.93 8.03
N GLN A 153 -31.59 6.14 8.51
CA GLN A 153 -33.00 6.49 8.33
C GLN A 153 -33.18 7.86 9.00
N ARG A 154 -33.39 8.88 8.19
CA ARG A 154 -34.04 10.12 8.61
C ARG A 154 -35.50 10.03 8.19
#